data_AF-A0A7J6EF47-F1
#
_entry.id   AF-A0A7J6EF47-F1
#
_cell.length_a   1.000
_cell.length_b   1.000
_cell.length_c   1.000
_cell.angle_alpha   90.00
_cell.angle_beta   90.00
_cell.angle_gamma   90.00
#
_symmetry.space_group_name_H-M   'P 1'
#
loop_
_entity.id
_entity.type
_entity.pdbx_description
1 polymer ?
#
loop_
_entity_poly.entity_id
_entity_poly.type
_entity_poly.pdbx_seq_one_letter_code
_entity_poly.pdbx_strand_id
1 'polypeptide(L)'
;MLLDNGNLVLRDEEDEITTNYLWESFDYPINTLLPRMKLGWDLKTGLNRHLSSGPCYGDFTYGIEVDEEHHTYPQLAVRNGSRILYRQGLLDGLTSSSIESSLSDEFVYNDDEVYYTYTLLNKSMMPAIVLDLRGSIEYLGIWAFFENRDKCDSYGFCGPNSQCINVTEREEPICQCLKGFKPKNEDNWNSSLGQKGVRDTALQAAMMKRKKDLIII
;
A
#
# COMPACT_ATOMS: atom_id res chain seq x y z
N MET A 1 17.87 15.62 -20.91
CA MET A 1 19.14 15.19 -20.27
C MET A 1 18.86 13.96 -19.42
N LEU A 2 19.73 12.95 -19.41
CA LEU A 2 19.61 11.80 -18.52
C LEU A 2 20.46 12.03 -17.27
N LEU A 3 19.85 11.97 -16.09
CA LEU A 3 20.53 12.10 -14.80
C LEU A 3 21.12 10.76 -14.33
N ASP A 4 22.10 10.80 -13.41
CA ASP A 4 22.76 9.61 -12.88
C ASP A 4 21.81 8.67 -12.12
N ASN A 5 20.67 9.17 -11.64
CA ASN A 5 19.64 8.36 -11.00
C ASN A 5 18.71 7.66 -12.01
N GLY A 6 18.93 7.83 -13.32
CA GLY A 6 18.10 7.28 -14.39
C GLY A 6 16.92 8.17 -14.79
N ASN A 7 16.72 9.33 -14.16
CA ASN A 7 15.64 10.24 -14.54
C ASN A 7 16.00 10.97 -15.85
N LEU A 8 15.20 10.74 -16.88
CA LEU A 8 15.23 11.53 -18.11
C LEU A 8 14.41 12.81 -17.90
N VAL A 9 15.08 13.96 -17.96
CA VAL A 9 14.45 15.28 -17.72
C VAL A 9 14.49 16.16 -18.97
N LEU A 10 13.42 16.93 -19.16
CA LEU A 10 13.34 18.03 -20.10
C LEU A 10 13.34 19.33 -19.29
N ARG A 11 14.20 20.27 -19.67
CA ARG A 11 14.31 21.59 -19.04
C ARG A 11 14.50 22.65 -20.10
N ASP A 12 14.12 23.88 -19.75
CA ASP A 12 14.51 25.03 -20.54
C ASP A 12 16.02 25.29 -20.38
N GLU A 13 16.68 25.69 -21.46
CA GLU A 13 18.10 26.03 -21.43
C GLU A 13 18.34 27.40 -20.77
N GLU A 14 17.36 28.30 -20.90
CA GLU A 14 17.45 29.67 -20.38
C GLU A 14 17.11 29.78 -18.88
N ASP A 15 16.58 28.71 -18.27
CA ASP A 15 16.23 28.71 -16.85
C ASP A 15 17.49 28.56 -15.97
N GLU A 16 17.72 29.56 -15.11
CA GLU A 16 18.83 29.57 -14.16
C GLU A 16 18.67 28.49 -13.07
N ILE A 17 17.43 28.05 -12.81
CA ILE A 17 17.13 27.01 -11.83
C ILE A 17 17.30 25.64 -12.49
N THR A 18 18.46 25.04 -12.29
CA THR A 18 18.83 23.75 -12.91
C THR A 18 17.94 22.57 -12.52
N THR A 19 17.12 22.71 -11.47
CA THR A 19 16.16 21.71 -10.99
C THR A 19 14.73 21.96 -11.45
N ASN A 20 14.46 23.04 -12.18
CA ASN A 20 13.12 23.30 -12.71
C ASN A 20 12.92 22.52 -14.01
N TYR A 21 12.24 21.39 -13.90
CA TYR A 21 12.00 20.50 -15.03
C TYR A 21 10.61 20.76 -15.62
N LEU A 22 10.54 20.88 -16.94
CA LEU A 22 9.28 20.96 -17.69
C LEU A 22 8.61 19.59 -17.78
N TRP A 23 9.40 18.53 -17.76
CA TRP A 23 8.94 17.15 -17.76
C TRP A 23 10.03 16.23 -17.20
N GLU A 24 9.63 15.19 -16.48
CA GLU A 24 10.52 14.17 -15.96
C GLU A 24 9.93 12.77 -16.09
N SER A 25 10.76 11.81 -16.48
CA SER A 25 10.33 10.41 -16.65
C SER A 25 9.85 9.76 -15.35
N PHE A 26 10.34 10.24 -14.20
CA PHE A 26 9.97 9.73 -12.89
C PHE A 26 8.50 10.01 -12.53
N ASP A 27 7.85 10.98 -13.19
CA ASP A 27 6.43 11.25 -13.08
C ASP A 27 5.55 10.22 -13.81
N TYR A 28 6.14 9.43 -14.71
CA TYR A 28 5.44 8.48 -15.57
C TYR A 28 6.11 7.09 -15.53
N PRO A 29 6.14 6.44 -14.36
CA PRO A 29 6.68 5.09 -14.25
C PRO A 29 5.89 4.08 -15.11
N ILE A 30 6.58 3.03 -15.58
CA ILE A 30 5.94 1.87 -16.21
C ILE A 30 5.70 0.81 -15.13
N ASN A 31 6.45 -0.29 -15.11
CA ASN A 31 6.27 -1.37 -14.17
C ASN A 31 7.36 -1.40 -13.10
N THR A 32 8.24 -0.40 -13.07
CA THR A 32 9.46 -0.42 -12.26
C THR A 32 9.58 0.89 -11.47
N LEU A 33 9.82 0.77 -10.16
CA LEU A 33 10.20 1.87 -9.27
C LEU A 33 11.71 1.78 -9.00
N LEU A 34 12.42 2.86 -9.31
CA LEU A 34 13.84 3.04 -9.02
C LEU A 34 14.05 3.82 -7.72
N PRO A 35 15.26 3.79 -7.13
CA PRO A 35 15.54 4.57 -5.94
C PRO A 35 15.27 6.06 -6.18
N ARG A 36 14.67 6.73 -5.18
CA ARG A 36 14.27 8.15 -5.19
C ARG A 36 13.12 8.51 -6.12
N MET A 37 12.51 7.55 -6.82
CA MET A 37 11.24 7.77 -7.48
C MET A 37 10.12 7.88 -6.44
N LYS A 38 9.14 8.74 -6.71
CA LYS A 38 7.94 8.87 -5.87
C LYS A 38 6.84 7.98 -6.43
N LEU A 39 6.32 7.09 -5.61
CA LEU A 39 5.13 6.30 -5.90
C LEU A 39 3.96 6.84 -5.07
N GLY A 40 2.99 7.48 -5.69
CA GLY A 40 1.85 8.12 -5.03
C GLY A 40 1.45 9.44 -5.67
N TRP A 41 0.79 10.27 -4.87
CA TRP A 41 0.09 11.47 -5.30
C TRP A 41 0.92 12.73 -5.06
N ASP A 42 0.99 13.58 -6.09
CA ASP A 42 1.21 15.01 -5.93
C ASP A 42 -0.16 15.69 -5.87
N LEU A 43 -0.51 16.22 -4.70
CA LEU A 43 -1.83 16.79 -4.46
C LEU A 43 -1.99 18.18 -5.08
N LYS A 44 -0.88 18.88 -5.39
CA LYS A 44 -0.91 20.19 -6.05
C LYS A 44 -1.25 20.06 -7.52
N THR A 45 -0.66 19.07 -8.19
CA THR A 45 -0.86 18.84 -9.63
C THR A 45 -1.97 17.81 -9.92
N GLY A 46 -2.36 17.01 -8.93
CA GLY A 46 -3.28 15.89 -9.07
C GLY A 46 -2.67 14.66 -9.74
N LEU A 47 -1.34 14.63 -9.92
CA LEU A 47 -0.64 13.53 -10.57
C LEU A 47 -0.50 12.32 -9.62
N ASN A 48 -1.02 11.17 -10.05
CA ASN A 48 -0.84 9.90 -9.36
C ASN A 48 0.19 9.00 -10.06
N ARG A 49 1.37 8.90 -9.46
CA ARG A 49 2.46 8.03 -9.90
C ARG A 49 2.22 6.62 -9.36
N HIS A 50 1.94 5.67 -10.25
CA HIS A 50 1.72 4.27 -9.92
C HIS A 50 2.39 3.38 -10.96
N LEU A 51 2.79 2.16 -10.56
CA LEU A 51 3.30 1.18 -11.52
C LEU A 51 2.14 0.48 -12.23
N SER A 52 2.34 0.11 -13.48
CA SER A 52 1.42 -0.70 -14.28
C SER A 52 2.17 -1.84 -14.95
N SER A 53 1.60 -3.05 -14.89
CA SER A 53 2.13 -4.23 -15.61
C SER A 53 1.88 -4.14 -17.13
N GLY A 54 1.04 -3.20 -17.58
CA GLY A 54 0.52 -3.15 -18.94
C GLY A 54 -0.55 -4.23 -19.23
N PRO A 55 -1.24 -4.15 -20.38
CA PRO A 55 -2.51 -4.85 -20.62
C PRO A 55 -2.39 -6.34 -20.99
N CYS A 56 -1.18 -6.91 -21.07
CA CYS A 56 -0.97 -8.23 -21.67
C CYS A 56 -1.61 -9.40 -20.90
N TYR A 57 -1.49 -9.41 -19.57
CA TYR A 57 -1.95 -10.52 -18.71
C TYR A 57 -2.95 -10.08 -17.62
N GLY A 58 -3.23 -8.79 -17.54
CA GLY A 58 -4.12 -8.17 -16.56
C GLY A 58 -3.78 -6.69 -16.42
N ASP A 59 -4.75 -5.89 -15.99
CA ASP A 59 -4.54 -4.47 -15.71
C ASP A 59 -4.09 -4.30 -14.26
N PHE A 60 -2.91 -4.84 -13.96
CA PHE A 60 -2.37 -4.76 -12.61
C PHE A 60 -1.70 -3.42 -12.39
N THR A 61 -2.01 -2.80 -11.25
CA THR A 61 -1.42 -1.54 -10.84
C THR A 61 -0.90 -1.63 -9.42
N TYR A 62 0.23 -0.97 -9.14
CA TYR A 62 0.80 -0.84 -7.80
C TYR A 62 0.96 0.63 -7.44
N GLY A 63 0.35 1.06 -6.34
CA GLY A 63 0.39 2.46 -5.92
C GLY A 63 -0.24 2.67 -4.55
N ILE A 64 -0.40 3.94 -4.19
CA ILE A 64 -1.01 4.33 -2.92
C ILE A 64 -2.52 4.44 -3.07
N GLU A 65 -3.21 3.65 -2.27
CA GLU A 65 -4.66 3.76 -2.05
C GLU A 65 -4.94 4.83 -1.01
N VAL A 66 -5.74 5.81 -1.42
CA VAL A 66 -6.31 6.85 -0.54
C VAL A 66 -7.83 6.65 -0.56
N ASP A 67 -8.41 6.37 0.60
CA ASP A 67 -9.87 6.37 0.76
C ASP A 67 -10.29 7.75 1.25
N GLU A 68 -10.65 8.63 0.32
CA GLU A 68 -11.11 9.98 0.62
C GLU A 68 -12.43 9.98 1.42
N GLU A 69 -13.29 8.97 1.21
CA GLU A 69 -14.61 8.89 1.85
C GLU A 69 -14.50 8.52 3.33
N HIS A 70 -13.60 7.60 3.66
CA HIS A 70 -13.44 7.08 5.02
C HIS A 70 -12.19 7.62 5.74
N HIS A 71 -11.46 8.56 5.11
CA HIS A 71 -10.22 9.13 5.61
C HIS A 71 -9.23 8.05 6.11
N THR A 72 -9.13 6.93 5.37
CA THR A 72 -8.21 5.87 5.79
C THR A 72 -6.78 6.33 5.58
N TYR A 73 -5.89 5.95 6.50
CA TYR A 73 -4.47 6.16 6.31
C TYR A 73 -4.01 5.56 4.97
N PRO A 74 -3.24 6.29 4.15
CA PRO A 74 -2.86 5.82 2.82
C PRO A 74 -2.00 4.56 2.87
N GLN A 75 -2.26 3.59 1.99
CA GLN A 75 -1.59 2.29 2.00
C GLN A 75 -1.16 1.86 0.61
N LEU A 76 0.00 1.19 0.51
CA LEU A 76 0.41 0.56 -0.74
C LEU A 76 -0.46 -0.67 -1.02
N ALA A 77 -0.93 -0.79 -2.26
CA ALA A 77 -1.74 -1.91 -2.69
C ALA A 77 -1.49 -2.28 -4.15
N VAL A 78 -1.70 -3.56 -4.46
CA VAL A 78 -1.85 -4.01 -5.85
C VAL A 78 -3.31 -4.21 -6.17
N ARG A 79 -3.70 -3.70 -7.35
CA ARG A 79 -5.02 -3.90 -7.94
C ARG A 79 -4.96 -4.74 -9.19
N ASN A 80 -6.09 -5.29 -9.57
CA ASN A 80 -6.42 -5.71 -10.93
C ASN A 80 -7.69 -4.94 -11.34
N GLY A 81 -7.52 -3.88 -12.12
CA GLY A 81 -8.58 -2.91 -12.41
C GLY A 81 -9.21 -2.34 -11.13
N SER A 82 -10.51 -2.59 -10.92
CA SER A 82 -11.24 -2.08 -9.74
C SER A 82 -11.08 -2.93 -8.48
N ARG A 83 -10.43 -4.10 -8.55
CA ARG A 83 -10.32 -5.03 -7.43
C ARG A 83 -8.95 -4.91 -6.77
N ILE A 84 -8.91 -4.65 -5.47
CA ILE A 84 -7.68 -4.76 -4.67
C ILE A 84 -7.35 -6.25 -4.47
N LEU A 85 -6.13 -6.66 -4.77
CA LEU A 85 -5.65 -8.03 -4.60
C LEU A 85 -5.03 -8.24 -3.23
N TYR A 86 -4.24 -7.29 -2.76
CA TYR A 86 -3.62 -7.28 -1.45
C TYR A 86 -3.22 -5.85 -1.06
N ARG A 87 -2.95 -5.64 0.23
CA ARG A 87 -2.39 -4.40 0.77
C ARG A 87 -1.11 -4.72 1.50
N GLN A 88 -0.07 -3.93 1.28
CA GLN A 88 1.20 -4.08 2.00
C GLN A 88 1.08 -3.63 3.46
N GLY A 89 0.00 -2.92 3.80
CA GLY A 89 -0.27 -2.42 5.14
C GLY A 89 0.36 -1.05 5.40
N LEU A 90 0.43 -0.69 6.67
CA LEU A 90 1.08 0.53 7.13
C LEU A 90 2.60 0.33 7.09
N LEU A 91 3.32 1.24 6.43
CA LEU A 91 4.78 1.35 6.52
C LEU A 91 5.16 1.98 7.88
N ASP A 92 4.70 1.40 9.00
CA ASP A 92 4.96 1.92 10.34
C ASP A 92 6.41 1.64 10.80
N GLY A 93 7.41 1.74 9.91
CA GLY A 93 8.84 1.54 10.22
C GLY A 93 9.22 0.24 10.97
N LEU A 94 8.27 -0.69 11.10
CA LEU A 94 8.29 -1.84 12.02
C LEU A 94 7.81 -3.12 11.32
N THR A 95 7.37 -3.05 10.06
CA THR A 95 6.94 -4.22 9.29
C THR A 95 8.15 -4.93 8.67
N SER A 96 8.71 -5.79 9.52
CA SER A 96 9.68 -6.84 9.26
C SER A 96 9.60 -7.49 7.86
N SER A 97 10.66 -7.29 7.07
CA SER A 97 11.29 -8.36 6.29
C SER A 97 12.74 -7.99 6.00
N SER A 98 13.61 -8.98 5.83
CA SER A 98 15.08 -8.88 5.67
C SER A 98 15.59 -7.96 4.54
N ILE A 99 14.70 -7.33 3.78
CA ILE A 99 14.95 -6.32 2.73
C ILE A 99 15.45 -4.99 3.35
N GLU A 100 15.08 -4.68 4.60
CA GLU A 100 15.43 -3.42 5.30
C GLU A 100 16.94 -3.17 5.47
N SER A 101 17.79 -4.19 5.39
CA SER A 101 19.24 -3.99 5.60
C SER A 101 19.94 -3.23 4.46
N SER A 102 19.32 -3.11 3.28
CA SER A 102 19.92 -2.47 2.10
C SER A 102 19.16 -1.24 1.58
N LEU A 103 17.91 -1.06 2.02
CA LEU A 103 17.02 0.02 1.60
C LEU A 103 16.64 0.90 2.79
N SER A 104 16.50 2.20 2.54
CA SER A 104 15.88 3.12 3.48
C SER A 104 14.56 3.59 2.87
N ASP A 105 13.48 3.05 3.38
CA ASP A 105 12.12 3.38 2.99
C ASP A 105 11.66 4.68 3.65
N GLU A 106 10.90 5.48 2.91
CA GLU A 106 10.29 6.71 3.40
C GLU A 106 8.86 6.81 2.88
N PHE A 107 7.96 7.15 3.80
CA PHE A 107 6.56 7.41 3.50
C PHE A 107 6.23 8.85 3.88
N VAL A 108 5.85 9.66 2.90
CA VAL A 108 5.51 11.06 3.09
C VAL A 108 3.99 11.23 2.99
N TYR A 109 3.41 11.87 3.99
CA TYR A 109 1.99 12.22 4.02
C TYR A 109 1.81 13.63 4.59
N ASN A 110 1.52 14.60 3.74
CA ASN A 110 1.27 15.99 4.10
C ASN A 110 0.27 16.66 3.13
N ASP A 111 0.04 17.96 3.29
CA ASP A 111 -0.94 18.72 2.48
C ASP A 111 -0.54 18.88 1.00
N ASP A 112 0.73 18.66 0.67
CA ASP A 112 1.28 18.86 -0.67
C ASP A 112 1.40 17.55 -1.46
N GLU A 113 1.84 16.47 -0.82
CA GLU A 113 2.12 15.18 -1.48
C GLU A 113 1.89 13.99 -0.54
N VAL A 114 1.52 12.85 -1.13
CA VAL A 114 1.38 11.55 -0.47
C VAL A 114 2.12 10.50 -1.28
N TYR A 115 3.32 10.10 -0.86
CA TYR A 115 4.11 9.16 -1.65
C TYR A 115 5.00 8.24 -0.81
N TYR A 116 5.32 7.10 -1.40
CA TYR A 116 6.35 6.19 -0.97
C TYR A 116 7.58 6.38 -1.85
N THR A 117 8.76 6.38 -1.22
CA THR A 117 10.05 6.37 -1.90
C THR A 117 11.00 5.48 -1.12
N TYR A 118 12.07 5.03 -1.76
CA TYR A 118 13.16 4.37 -1.07
C TYR A 118 14.51 4.86 -1.58
N THR A 119 15.53 4.76 -0.74
CA THR A 119 16.92 5.08 -1.08
C THR A 119 17.83 3.91 -0.77
N LEU A 120 19.03 3.92 -1.36
CA LEU A 120 20.01 2.85 -1.21
C LEU A 120 20.95 3.13 -0.04
N LEU A 121 21.05 2.20 0.91
CA LEU A 121 22.05 2.25 1.97
C LEU A 121 23.43 1.78 1.48
N ASN A 122 23.45 0.82 0.54
CA ASN A 122 24.67 0.32 -0.10
C ASN A 122 24.64 0.60 -1.61
N LYS A 123 25.62 1.37 -2.10
CA LYS A 123 25.71 1.79 -3.52
C LYS A 123 26.18 0.69 -4.47
N SER A 124 26.63 -0.46 -3.96
CA SER A 124 27.14 -1.57 -4.78
C SER A 124 26.05 -2.45 -5.40
N MET A 125 24.78 -2.27 -4.99
CA MET A 125 23.61 -2.93 -5.58
C MET A 125 22.61 -1.86 -5.97
N MET A 126 21.98 -2.02 -7.14
CA MET A 126 20.88 -1.15 -7.58
C MET A 126 19.58 -1.94 -7.59
N PRO A 127 18.95 -2.13 -6.43
CA PRO A 127 17.66 -2.77 -6.38
C PRO A 127 16.56 -1.91 -6.99
N ALA A 128 15.67 -2.57 -7.71
CA ALA A 128 14.48 -2.00 -8.32
C ALA A 128 13.26 -2.81 -7.87
N ILE A 129 12.17 -2.12 -7.59
CA ILE A 129 10.89 -2.75 -7.26
C ILE A 129 10.10 -2.86 -8.56
N VAL A 130 9.73 -4.07 -8.95
CA VAL A 130 9.08 -4.34 -10.23
C VAL A 130 7.71 -4.98 -9.99
N LEU A 131 6.68 -4.43 -10.62
CA LEU A 131 5.39 -5.07 -10.78
C LEU A 131 5.45 -6.03 -11.97
N ASP A 132 5.38 -7.33 -11.68
CA ASP A 132 5.41 -8.36 -12.71
C ASP A 132 4.07 -8.41 -13.51
N LEU A 133 4.07 -9.21 -14.58
CA LEU A 133 2.87 -9.40 -15.42
C LEU A 133 1.75 -10.20 -14.73
N ARG A 134 1.97 -10.73 -13.53
CA ARG A 134 1.04 -11.56 -12.75
C ARG A 134 0.45 -10.82 -11.55
N GLY A 135 0.86 -9.57 -11.30
CA GLY A 135 0.42 -8.76 -10.16
C GLY A 135 1.27 -8.96 -8.88
N SER A 136 2.48 -9.46 -9.00
CA SER A 136 3.43 -9.67 -7.90
C SER A 136 4.49 -8.57 -7.87
N ILE A 137 4.93 -8.18 -6.68
CA ILE A 137 6.07 -7.27 -6.51
C ILE A 137 7.35 -8.09 -6.37
N GLU A 138 8.34 -7.77 -7.21
CA GLU A 138 9.67 -8.37 -7.24
C GLU A 138 10.73 -7.34 -6.87
N TYR A 139 11.70 -7.74 -6.05
CA TYR A 139 12.87 -6.93 -5.74
C TYR A 139 14.06 -7.41 -6.55
N LEU A 140 14.32 -6.76 -7.69
CA LEU A 140 15.50 -7.05 -8.51
C LEU A 140 16.77 -6.61 -7.78
N GLY A 141 17.90 -7.28 -8.03
CA GLY A 141 19.20 -6.89 -7.49
C GLY A 141 19.49 -7.32 -6.05
N ILE A 142 18.50 -7.66 -5.23
CA ILE A 142 18.67 -8.32 -3.91
C ILE A 142 18.24 -9.77 -4.08
N TRP A 143 19.18 -10.71 -4.30
CA TRP A 143 18.94 -12.17 -4.42
C TRP A 143 17.49 -12.57 -4.76
N ALA A 144 16.96 -12.08 -5.89
CA ALA A 144 15.55 -12.17 -6.33
C ALA A 144 14.56 -12.62 -5.23
N PHE A 145 14.34 -11.75 -4.23
CA PHE A 145 13.30 -12.02 -3.23
C PHE A 145 11.94 -11.70 -3.84
N PHE A 146 11.10 -12.73 -3.87
CA PHE A 146 9.65 -12.54 -4.00
C PHE A 146 9.12 -12.18 -2.63
N GLU A 147 8.16 -11.25 -2.56
CA GLU A 147 7.30 -11.23 -1.38
C GLU A 147 6.61 -12.60 -1.28
N ASN A 148 7.01 -13.38 -0.28
CA ASN A 148 6.35 -14.64 0.05
C ASN A 148 4.98 -14.34 0.63
N ARG A 149 4.03 -14.14 -0.28
CA ARG A 149 2.64 -13.90 0.05
C ARG A 149 1.95 -15.22 0.28
N ASP A 150 1.20 -15.32 1.37
CA ASP A 150 0.33 -16.45 1.63
C ASP A 150 -1.13 -16.11 1.28
N LYS A 151 -2.02 -17.07 1.46
CA LYS A 151 -3.43 -16.89 1.10
C LYS A 151 -4.13 -15.83 1.98
N CYS A 152 -3.65 -15.56 3.20
CA CYS A 152 -4.20 -14.53 4.07
C CYS A 152 -3.87 -13.11 3.61
N ASP A 153 -2.80 -12.92 2.83
CA ASP A 153 -2.45 -11.61 2.25
C ASP A 153 -3.44 -11.17 1.17
N SER A 154 -4.28 -12.10 0.67
CA SER A 154 -5.35 -11.77 -0.26
C SER A 154 -6.37 -10.83 0.41
N TYR A 155 -6.57 -9.66 -0.19
CA TYR A 155 -7.46 -8.64 0.33
C TYR A 155 -8.88 -9.16 0.47
N GLY A 156 -9.43 -9.05 1.68
CA GLY A 156 -10.79 -9.49 1.99
C GLY A 156 -10.98 -11.01 1.97
N PHE A 157 -9.90 -11.80 2.12
CA PHE A 157 -10.01 -13.25 2.26
C PHE A 157 -10.99 -13.63 3.39
N CYS A 158 -10.80 -13.01 4.55
CA CYS A 158 -11.75 -13.08 5.66
C CYS A 158 -12.66 -11.85 5.69
N GLY A 159 -13.91 -12.04 6.11
CA GLY A 159 -14.88 -10.96 6.16
C GLY A 159 -14.67 -10.01 7.35
N PRO A 160 -15.44 -8.91 7.40
CA PRO A 160 -15.40 -7.95 8.50
C PRO A 160 -15.46 -8.60 9.89
N ASN A 161 -14.66 -8.07 10.82
CA ASN A 161 -14.53 -8.52 12.21
C ASN A 161 -14.03 -9.96 12.38
N SER A 162 -13.26 -10.46 11.41
CA SER A 162 -12.54 -11.73 11.50
C SER A 162 -11.08 -11.56 11.08
N GLN A 163 -10.23 -12.46 11.58
CA GLN A 163 -8.81 -12.54 11.27
C GLN A 163 -8.53 -13.81 10.47
N CYS A 164 -7.59 -13.73 9.55
CA CYS A 164 -7.12 -14.88 8.79
C CYS A 164 -6.00 -15.58 9.56
N ILE A 165 -6.08 -16.91 9.68
CA ILE A 165 -5.08 -17.74 10.35
C ILE A 165 -4.57 -18.76 9.35
N ASN A 166 -3.28 -18.66 9.02
CA ASN A 166 -2.59 -19.72 8.28
C ASN A 166 -2.34 -20.91 9.21
N VAL A 167 -2.73 -22.10 8.75
CA VAL A 167 -2.51 -23.35 9.49
C VAL A 167 -1.19 -23.97 9.05
N THR A 168 -1.01 -24.17 7.74
CA THR A 168 0.24 -24.55 7.07
C THR A 168 0.27 -23.99 5.65
N GLU A 169 1.44 -23.96 4.99
CA GLU A 169 1.57 -23.49 3.59
C GLU A 169 0.71 -24.26 2.58
N ARG A 170 0.27 -25.48 2.92
CA ARG A 170 -0.48 -26.38 2.01
C ARG A 170 -1.97 -26.45 2.30
N GLU A 171 -2.40 -26.02 3.47
CA GLU A 171 -3.80 -26.07 3.88
C GLU A 171 -4.51 -24.76 3.53
N GLU A 172 -5.84 -24.80 3.46
CA GLU A 172 -6.61 -23.56 3.34
C GLU A 172 -6.58 -22.81 4.67
N PRO A 173 -6.30 -21.49 4.67
CA PRO A 173 -6.36 -20.71 5.90
C PRO A 173 -7.79 -20.61 6.42
N ILE A 174 -7.89 -20.44 7.73
CA ILE A 174 -9.16 -20.42 8.46
C ILE A 174 -9.45 -18.98 8.90
N CYS A 175 -10.70 -18.55 8.72
CA CYS A 175 -11.17 -17.28 9.26
C CYS A 175 -11.69 -17.46 10.69
N GLN A 176 -11.13 -16.72 11.65
CA GLN A 176 -11.58 -16.71 13.03
C GLN A 176 -12.19 -15.35 13.39
N CYS A 177 -13.36 -15.34 14.05
CA CYS A 177 -13.93 -14.10 14.59
C CYS A 177 -12.98 -13.46 15.61
N LEU A 178 -12.93 -12.13 15.60
CA LEU A 178 -12.25 -11.37 16.66
C LEU A 178 -12.96 -11.60 18.00
N LYS A 179 -12.23 -11.41 19.10
CA LYS A 179 -12.78 -11.54 20.46
C LYS A 179 -14.02 -10.65 20.64
N GLY A 180 -15.13 -11.26 21.07
CA GLY A 180 -16.42 -10.57 21.26
C GLY A 180 -17.30 -10.52 19.99
N PHE A 181 -16.93 -11.27 18.96
CA PHE A 181 -17.72 -11.50 17.76
C PHE A 181 -17.98 -12.99 17.56
N LYS A 182 -19.15 -13.30 17.01
CA LYS A 182 -19.56 -14.63 16.58
C LYS A 182 -19.92 -14.68 15.10
N PRO A 183 -19.89 -15.87 14.49
CA PRO A 183 -20.36 -16.05 13.12
C PRO A 183 -21.79 -15.53 12.96
N LYS A 184 -22.08 -14.83 11.85
CA LYS A 184 -23.47 -14.49 11.52
C LYS A 184 -24.30 -15.76 11.24
N ASN A 185 -23.70 -16.75 10.60
CA ASN A 185 -24.32 -18.05 10.28
C ASN A 185 -23.40 -19.17 10.79
N GLU A 186 -23.88 -19.98 11.74
CA GLU A 186 -23.07 -21.04 12.36
C GLU A 186 -22.84 -22.24 11.44
N ASP A 187 -23.82 -22.57 10.58
CA ASP A 187 -23.79 -23.78 9.75
C ASP A 187 -22.69 -23.79 8.66
N ASN A 188 -22.14 -22.63 8.30
CA ASN A 188 -21.20 -22.50 7.20
C ASN A 188 -19.78 -22.12 7.64
N TRP A 189 -19.48 -22.03 8.94
CA TRP A 189 -18.27 -21.37 9.46
C TRP A 189 -16.93 -21.85 8.85
N ASN A 190 -16.82 -23.13 8.46
CA ASN A 190 -15.60 -23.70 7.87
C ASN A 190 -15.49 -23.53 6.34
N SER A 191 -16.44 -22.88 5.67
CA SER A 191 -16.33 -22.57 4.24
C SER A 191 -15.63 -21.22 4.04
N SER A 192 -14.59 -21.22 3.20
CA SER A 192 -13.65 -20.14 2.84
C SER A 192 -14.28 -18.91 2.16
N LEU A 193 -15.57 -18.65 2.39
CA LEU A 193 -16.34 -17.57 1.78
C LEU A 193 -16.66 -16.46 2.79
N GLY A 194 -15.74 -15.49 2.94
CA GLY A 194 -16.04 -14.10 3.29
C GLY A 194 -17.08 -13.86 4.40
N GLN A 195 -16.98 -14.60 5.51
CA GLN A 195 -18.00 -14.56 6.56
C GLN A 195 -17.83 -13.35 7.47
N LYS A 196 -18.95 -12.75 7.85
CA LYS A 196 -19.00 -11.57 8.72
C LYS A 196 -19.15 -11.99 10.18
N GLY A 197 -18.26 -11.49 11.03
CA GLY A 197 -18.43 -11.54 12.47
C GLY A 197 -19.44 -10.49 12.93
N VAL A 198 -20.38 -10.89 13.80
CA VAL A 198 -21.35 -10.00 14.46
C VAL A 198 -21.03 -9.94 15.94
N ARG A 199 -21.10 -8.75 16.55
CA ARG A 199 -20.81 -8.61 17.99
C ARG A 199 -21.75 -9.48 18.83
N ASP A 200 -21.18 -10.13 19.84
CA ASP A 200 -21.94 -10.91 20.81
C ASP A 200 -22.81 -10.03 21.70
N THR A 201 -22.33 -8.82 22.00
CA THR A 201 -22.99 -7.86 22.89
C THR A 201 -23.06 -6.50 22.22
N ALA A 202 -24.23 -5.85 22.30
CA ALA A 202 -24.41 -4.50 21.81
C ALA A 202 -23.53 -3.51 22.60
N LEU A 203 -22.89 -2.58 21.89
CA LEU A 203 -22.13 -1.51 22.53
C LEU A 203 -23.10 -0.54 23.24
N GLN A 204 -22.83 -0.22 24.50
CA GLN A 204 -23.48 0.87 25.19
C GLN A 204 -22.65 2.14 24.98
N ALA A 205 -23.16 3.07 24.17
CA ALA A 205 -22.56 4.38 24.03
C ALA A 205 -22.89 5.23 25.28
N ALA A 206 -21.92 5.44 26.17
CA ALA A 206 -22.05 6.45 27.21
C ALA A 206 -21.92 7.83 26.55
N MET A 207 -23.05 8.52 26.33
CA MET A 207 -23.02 9.92 25.94
C MET A 207 -22.41 10.74 27.08
N MET A 208 -21.17 11.22 26.91
CA MET A 208 -20.64 12.28 27.78
C MET A 208 -21.54 13.51 27.59
N LYS A 209 -22.45 13.77 28.54
CA LYS A 209 -23.19 15.04 28.59
C LYS A 209 -22.15 16.15 28.78
N ARG A 210 -22.02 17.04 27.79
CA ARG A 210 -21.32 18.31 27.97
C ARG A 210 -21.94 19.03 29.16
N LYS A 211 -21.17 19.19 30.25
CA LYS A 211 -21.50 20.09 31.35
C LYS A 211 -21.49 21.49 30.72
N LYS A 212 -22.66 22.06 30.45
CA LYS A 212 -22.75 23.51 30.19
C LYS A 212 -22.47 24.18 31.53
N ASP A 213 -21.32 24.81 31.64
CA ASP A 213 -21.02 25.70 32.76
C ASP A 213 -22.10 26.78 32.82
N LEU A 214 -22.84 26.79 33.93
CA LEU A 214 -23.78 27.84 34.27
C LEU A 214 -22.95 29.03 34.78
N ILE A 215 -22.69 29.99 33.91
CA ILE A 215 -22.34 31.35 34.34
C ILE A 215 -23.67 31.97 34.79
N ILE A 216 -23.84 32.11 36.11
CA ILE A 216 -24.81 33.05 36.66
C ILE A 216 -24.05 34.36 36.91
N ILE A 217 -24.61 35.44 36.38
CA ILE A 217 -24.17 36.84 36.45
C ILE A 217 -23.94 37.27 37.90
#